data_AF-A0A831X7S7-F1
#
_entry.id   AF-A0A831X7S7-F1
#
_cell.length_a   1.000
_cell.length_b   1.000
_cell.length_c   1.000
_cell.angle_alpha   90.00
_cell.angle_beta   90.00
_cell.angle_gamma   90.00
#
_symmetry.space_group_name_H-M   'P 1'
#
loop_
_entity.id
_entity.type
_entity.pdbx_description
1 polymer ?
#
loop_
_entity_poly.entity_id
_entity_poly.type
_entity_poly.pdbx_seq_one_letter_code
_entity_poly.pdbx_strand_id
1 'polypeptide(L)'
;MHQPNTLLEAPPAPQEVVEEIPLRVVPDWSEQVRRGTQLAKVIDRHLDYEARGRLLLTLDDFRPQHLCPEQRVQAITDCYALTR
;
A
#
# COMPACT_ATOMS: atom_id res chain seq x y z
N MET A 1 33.32 -55.60 33.96
CA MET A 1 32.81 -55.63 32.57
C MET A 1 31.87 -54.44 32.40
N HIS A 2 32.37 -53.31 31.92
CA HIS A 2 31.56 -52.13 31.62
C HIS A 2 31.11 -52.21 30.15
N GLN A 3 29.81 -52.14 29.90
CA GLN A 3 29.31 -51.99 28.54
C GLN A 3 29.50 -50.53 28.07
N PRO A 4 29.89 -50.30 26.81
CA PRO A 4 30.00 -48.96 26.27
C PRO A 4 28.61 -48.39 25.99
N ASN A 5 28.40 -47.16 26.43
CA ASN A 5 27.17 -46.39 26.26
C ASN A 5 26.91 -46.19 24.76
N THR A 6 25.87 -46.85 24.21
CA THR A 6 25.44 -46.61 22.83
C THR A 6 24.72 -45.27 22.80
N LEU A 7 25.39 -44.23 22.31
CA LEU A 7 24.77 -42.94 22.02
C LEU A 7 23.76 -43.16 20.89
N LEU A 8 22.47 -43.14 21.23
CA LEU A 8 21.39 -43.06 20.25
C LEU A 8 21.51 -41.69 19.57
N GLU A 9 21.99 -41.66 18.32
CA GLU A 9 21.96 -40.45 17.50
C GLU A 9 20.51 -39.97 17.38
N ALA A 10 20.27 -38.73 17.77
CA ALA A 10 18.96 -38.10 17.59
C ALA A 10 18.62 -38.05 16.09
N PRO A 11 17.36 -38.28 15.70
CA PRO A 11 16.97 -38.22 14.30
C PRO A 11 17.29 -36.82 13.74
N PRO A 12 17.74 -36.73 12.47
CA PRO A 12 18.07 -35.46 11.86
C PRO A 12 16.85 -34.54 11.90
N ALA A 13 17.06 -33.29 12.35
CA ALA A 13 16.00 -32.29 12.40
C ALA A 13 15.38 -32.13 10.99
N PRO A 14 14.05 -31.96 10.90
CA PRO A 14 13.39 -31.76 9.61
C PRO A 14 14.01 -30.54 8.94
N GLN A 15 14.61 -30.76 7.77
CA GLN A 15 15.11 -29.67 6.93
C GLN A 15 13.89 -28.87 6.47
N GLU A 16 13.75 -27.64 6.97
CA GLU A 16 12.80 -26.68 6.40
C GLU A 16 13.22 -26.41 4.96
N VAL A 17 12.54 -27.08 4.03
CA VAL A 17 12.63 -26.75 2.61
C VAL A 17 11.99 -25.38 2.47
N VAL A 18 12.83 -24.34 2.44
CA VAL A 18 12.41 -22.99 2.11
C VAL A 18 11.98 -23.02 0.64
N GLU A 19 10.69 -23.24 0.41
CA GLU A 19 10.12 -23.08 -0.93
C GLU A 19 10.32 -21.63 -1.36
N GLU A 20 11.16 -21.41 -2.37
CA GLU A 20 11.33 -20.10 -2.99
C GLU A 20 10.02 -19.70 -3.66
N ILE A 21 9.20 -18.91 -2.96
CA ILE A 21 8.00 -18.32 -3.53
C ILE A 21 8.46 -17.45 -4.70
N PRO A 22 8.02 -17.71 -5.95
CA PRO A 22 8.46 -16.92 -7.08
C PRO A 22 8.04 -15.46 -6.87
N LEU A 23 9.03 -14.57 -6.86
CA LEU A 23 8.79 -13.13 -6.74
C LEU A 23 7.92 -12.67 -7.90
N ARG A 24 6.71 -12.21 -7.60
CA ARG A 24 5.81 -11.63 -8.59
C ARG A 24 6.37 -10.27 -9.00
N VAL A 25 7.02 -10.22 -10.15
CA VAL A 25 7.46 -8.97 -10.76
C VAL A 25 6.26 -8.30 -11.41
N VAL A 26 5.85 -7.15 -10.87
CA VAL A 26 4.79 -6.34 -11.46
C VAL A 26 5.37 -5.60 -12.67
N PRO A 27 4.83 -5.79 -13.88
CA PRO A 27 5.26 -5.02 -15.04
C PRO A 27 5.07 -3.52 -14.81
N ASP A 28 6.02 -2.71 -15.29
CA ASP A 28 5.94 -1.24 -15.24
C ASP A 28 5.72 -0.65 -13.84
N TRP A 29 6.20 -1.33 -12.79
CA TRP A 29 6.08 -0.90 -11.40
C TRP A 29 6.43 0.58 -11.20
N SER A 30 7.57 1.02 -11.76
CA SER A 30 8.01 2.41 -11.65
C SER A 30 7.01 3.40 -12.24
N GLU A 31 6.38 3.05 -13.36
CA GLU A 31 5.35 3.88 -13.99
C GLU A 31 4.05 3.89 -13.18
N GLN A 32 3.65 2.75 -12.61
CA GLN A 32 2.49 2.67 -11.72
C GLN A 32 2.70 3.52 -10.45
N VAL A 33 3.88 3.45 -9.84
CA VAL A 33 4.25 4.29 -8.68
C VAL A 33 4.26 5.77 -9.07
N ARG A 34 4.80 6.12 -10.24
CA ARG A 34 4.80 7.50 -10.74
C ARG A 34 3.38 8.04 -10.91
N ARG A 35 2.49 7.28 -11.55
CA ARG A 35 1.07 7.64 -11.73
C ARG A 35 0.33 7.75 -10.39
N GLY A 36 0.52 6.77 -9.50
CA GLY A 36 -0.06 6.79 -8.16
C GLY A 36 0.38 8.01 -7.35
N THR A 37 1.66 8.38 -7.43
CA THR A 37 2.19 9.58 -6.79
C THR A 37 1.55 10.86 -7.34
N GLN A 38 1.33 10.94 -8.66
CA GLN A 38 0.66 12.09 -9.28
C GLN A 38 -0.81 12.17 -8.86
N LEU A 39 -1.51 11.04 -8.83
CA LEU A 39 -2.90 10.96 -8.39
C LEU A 39 -3.05 11.38 -6.92
N ALA A 40 -2.17 10.89 -6.05
CA ALA A 40 -2.15 11.27 -4.63
C ALA A 40 -1.99 12.79 -4.45
N LYS A 41 -1.07 13.43 -5.19
CA LYS A 41 -0.89 14.89 -5.14
C LYS A 41 -2.12 15.68 -5.58
N VAL A 42 -2.85 15.19 -6.58
CA VAL A 42 -4.09 15.83 -7.03
C VAL A 42 -5.19 15.70 -5.99
N ILE A 43 -5.35 14.51 -5.40
CA ILE A 43 -6.32 14.28 -4.33
C ILE A 43 -6.00 15.16 -3.13
N ASP A 44 -4.74 15.18 -2.69
CA ASP A 44 -4.28 15.97 -1.55
C ASP A 44 -4.56 17.47 -1.73
N ARG A 45 -4.28 18.01 -2.93
CA ARG A 45 -4.64 19.39 -3.29
C ARG A 45 -6.14 19.68 -3.15
N HIS A 46 -7.00 18.72 -3.50
CA HIS A 46 -8.43 18.90 -3.38
C HIS A 46 -8.88 18.80 -1.92
N LEU A 47 -8.34 17.87 -1.13
CA LEU A 47 -8.61 17.77 0.31
C LEU A 47 -8.08 18.97 1.10
N ASP A 48 -7.00 19.61 0.65
CA ASP A 48 -6.48 20.86 1.19
C ASP A 48 -7.53 22.00 1.15
N TYR A 49 -8.46 21.99 0.18
CA TYR A 49 -9.57 22.94 0.18
C TYR A 49 -10.56 22.67 1.32
N GLU A 50 -10.74 21.40 1.72
CA GLU A 50 -11.54 21.06 2.90
C GLU A 50 -10.83 21.48 4.18
N ALA A 51 -9.52 21.24 4.28
CA ALA A 51 -8.69 21.62 5.43
C ALA A 51 -8.64 23.15 5.64
N ARG A 52 -8.63 23.91 4.54
CA ARG A 52 -8.70 25.39 4.56
C ARG A 52 -10.13 25.91 4.64
N GLY A 53 -11.13 25.04 4.51
CA GLY A 53 -12.53 25.35 4.73
C GLY A 53 -12.82 25.62 6.21
N ARG A 54 -14.00 26.19 6.51
CA ARG A 54 -14.41 26.48 7.89
C ARG A 54 -14.77 25.23 8.72
N LEU A 55 -14.57 24.04 8.17
CA LEU A 55 -14.87 22.77 8.84
C LEU A 55 -13.63 22.31 9.59
N LEU A 56 -13.74 22.18 10.91
CA LEU A 56 -12.73 21.54 11.73
C LEU A 56 -12.84 20.01 11.56
N LEU A 57 -12.39 19.52 10.41
CA LEU A 57 -12.35 18.10 10.10
C LEU A 57 -11.10 17.48 10.75
N THR A 58 -11.25 16.26 11.27
CA THR A 58 -10.08 15.44 11.59
C THR A 58 -9.50 14.85 10.30
N LEU A 59 -8.24 14.42 10.29
CA LEU A 59 -7.61 13.85 9.08
C LEU A 59 -8.40 12.68 8.49
N ASP A 60 -9.10 11.92 9.33
CA ASP A 60 -9.93 10.77 8.92
C ASP A 60 -11.27 11.19 8.28
N ASP A 61 -11.65 12.46 8.42
CA ASP A 61 -12.91 13.02 7.91
C ASP A 61 -12.73 13.76 6.57
N PHE A 62 -11.51 13.89 6.06
CA PHE A 62 -11.29 14.44 4.73
C PHE A 62 -11.88 13.50 3.67
N ARG A 63 -12.96 13.95 3.05
CA ARG A 63 -13.74 13.16 2.10
C ARG A 63 -14.29 14.10 1.05
N PRO A 64 -14.15 13.78 -0.25
CA PRO A 64 -14.62 14.64 -1.34
C PRO A 64 -16.10 15.09 -1.27
N GLN A 65 -16.89 14.50 -0.38
CA GLN A 65 -18.26 14.89 -0.07
C GLN A 65 -18.38 16.31 0.52
N HIS A 66 -17.34 16.86 1.19
CA HIS A 66 -17.39 18.19 1.79
C HIS A 66 -16.96 19.31 0.84
N LEU A 67 -16.33 18.98 -0.28
CA LEU A 67 -16.10 19.90 -1.40
C LEU A 67 -17.42 20.47 -1.95
N CYS A 68 -17.39 21.73 -2.38
CA CYS A 68 -18.52 22.31 -3.09
C CYS A 68 -18.76 21.57 -4.43
N PRO A 69 -19.97 21.65 -5.01
CA PRO A 69 -20.31 20.94 -6.25
C PRO A 69 -19.28 21.10 -7.38
N GLU A 70 -18.79 22.32 -7.59
CA GLU A 70 -17.80 22.66 -8.61
C GLU A 70 -16.43 22.02 -8.33
N GLN A 71 -15.98 22.08 -7.07
CA GLN A 71 -14.73 21.46 -6.64
C GLN A 71 -14.77 19.94 -6.79
N ARG A 72 -15.92 19.29 -6.54
CA ARG A 72 -16.08 17.85 -6.76
C ARG A 72 -15.95 17.48 -8.23
N VAL A 73 -16.60 18.22 -9.11
CA VAL A 73 -16.50 18.01 -10.56
C VAL A 73 -15.04 18.17 -11.01
N GLN A 74 -14.35 19.19 -10.50
CA GLN A 74 -12.93 19.40 -10.79
C GLN A 74 -12.07 18.22 -10.30
N ALA A 75 -12.29 17.77 -9.06
CA ALA A 75 -11.55 16.63 -8.49
C ALA A 75 -11.73 15.34 -9.29
N ILE A 76 -12.97 15.01 -9.67
CA ILE A 76 -13.26 13.83 -10.51
C ILE A 76 -12.60 13.97 -11.88
N THR A 77 -12.67 15.15 -12.49
CA THR A 77 -12.10 15.41 -13.82
C THR A 77 -10.57 15.27 -13.80
N ASP A 78 -9.92 15.84 -12.79
CA ASP A 78 -8.45 15.75 -12.64
C ASP A 78 -8.00 14.30 -12.38
N CYS A 79 -8.73 13.56 -11.55
CA CYS A 79 -8.46 12.14 -11.32
C CYS A 79 -8.62 11.32 -12.60
N TYR A 80 -9.71 11.53 -13.34
CA TYR A 80 -9.97 10.84 -14.61
C TYR A 80 -8.86 11.07 -15.64
N ALA A 81 -8.35 12.31 -15.73
CA ALA A 81 -7.25 12.66 -16.62
C ALA A 81 -5.94 11.92 -16.31
N LEU A 82 -5.72 11.50 -15.06
CA LEU A 82 -4.52 10.78 -14.64
C LEU A 82 -4.66 9.26 -14.69
N THR A 83 -5.89 8.75 -14.70
CA THR A 83 -6.18 7.31 -14.72
C THR A 83 -6.50 6.76 -16.12
N ARG A 84 -6.59 7.61 -17.14
CA ARG A 84 -6.82 7.23 -18.54
C ARG A 84 -5.53 6.88 -19.28
#